data_AF-A0A4Q2VE50-F1
#
_entry.id   AF-A0A4Q2VE50-F1
#
_cell.length_a   1.000
_cell.length_b   1.000
_cell.length_c   1.000
_cell.angle_alpha   90.00
_cell.angle_beta   90.00
_cell.angle_gamma   90.00
#
_symmetry.space_group_name_H-M   'P 1'
#
loop_
_entity.id
_entity.type
_entity.pdbx_description
1 polymer ?
#
loop_
_entity_poly.entity_id
_entity_poly.type
_entity_poly.pdbx_seq_one_letter_code
_entity_poly.pdbx_strand_id
1 'polypeptide(L)'
;MPEAKSISIPSQVWAEAADAYCGDRLSETAVGDVVTVKEFTHAGFLYAVFATKTGGWTGDHVVYAWQLHPLQAYSGKTTGAICASEWDRLRARGDKTGMIVKVRGQKMVCAKPVNFVRSLPTVTPLSIEEAMTFELSLRKSGWRSYSFRDAITIWSSLAGHPVCTYARSDANPEVNILFWKGSGPIQEHMLQRRELLKLRLGEEHPTPTPASVKAAPTHNLCQASLF
;
A
#
# COMPACT_ATOMS: atom_id res chain seq x y z
N MET A 1 12.71 -5.43 -21.63
CA MET A 1 11.37 -5.64 -21.05
C MET A 1 10.41 -4.67 -21.73
N PRO A 2 9.17 -5.08 -22.06
CA PRO A 2 8.18 -4.12 -22.49
C PRO A 2 8.00 -3.04 -21.42
N GLU A 3 7.98 -1.78 -21.82
CA GLU A 3 7.83 -0.65 -20.89
C GLU A 3 6.44 -0.71 -20.24
N ALA A 4 6.41 -0.83 -18.92
CA ALA A 4 5.16 -0.90 -18.18
C ALA A 4 4.51 0.49 -18.13
N LYS A 5 3.28 0.60 -18.64
CA LYS A 5 2.50 1.83 -18.52
C LYS A 5 2.21 2.09 -17.05
N SER A 6 2.56 3.28 -16.57
CA SER A 6 2.21 3.71 -15.22
C SER A 6 0.86 4.43 -15.21
N ILE A 7 -0.05 4.00 -14.33
CA ILE A 7 -1.40 4.55 -14.17
C ILE A 7 -1.55 4.97 -12.71
N SER A 8 -1.90 6.23 -12.49
CA SER A 8 -2.21 6.73 -11.14
C SER A 8 -3.63 6.33 -10.77
N ILE A 9 -3.81 5.71 -9.60
CA ILE A 9 -5.13 5.32 -9.09
C ILE A 9 -5.33 5.77 -7.63
N PRO A 10 -6.56 6.12 -7.22
CA PRO A 10 -6.85 6.54 -5.85
C PRO A 10 -6.48 5.49 -4.81
N SER A 11 -6.17 5.93 -3.59
CA SER A 11 -5.72 5.05 -2.50
C SER A 11 -6.63 3.86 -2.22
N GLN A 12 -7.95 4.06 -2.26
CA GLN A 12 -8.92 3.00 -2.05
C GLN A 12 -8.88 1.93 -3.16
N VAL A 13 -8.73 2.35 -4.43
CA VAL A 13 -8.60 1.45 -5.58
C VAL A 13 -7.24 0.74 -5.57
N TRP A 14 -6.19 1.43 -5.11
CA TRP A 14 -4.88 0.84 -4.94
C TRP A 14 -4.88 -0.26 -3.88
N ALA A 15 -5.61 -0.06 -2.76
CA ALA A 15 -5.76 -1.08 -1.72
C ALA A 15 -6.43 -2.34 -2.27
N GLU A 16 -7.54 -2.19 -3.02
CA GLU A 16 -8.19 -3.31 -3.71
C GLU A 16 -7.24 -4.05 -4.66
N ALA A 17 -6.42 -3.30 -5.43
CA ALA A 17 -5.42 -3.89 -6.31
C ALA A 17 -4.32 -4.62 -5.51
N ALA A 18 -3.87 -4.07 -4.38
CA ALA A 18 -2.87 -4.70 -3.52
C ALA A 18 -3.40 -6.00 -2.88
N ASP A 19 -4.67 -6.04 -2.47
CA ASP A 19 -5.32 -7.23 -1.91
C ASP A 19 -5.51 -8.37 -2.93
N ALA A 20 -5.53 -8.01 -4.22
CA ALA A 20 -5.51 -8.94 -5.35
C ALA A 20 -4.12 -9.54 -5.64
N TYR A 21 -3.12 -9.32 -4.77
CA TYR A 21 -1.80 -9.94 -4.87
C TYR A 21 -1.88 -11.47 -4.93
N CYS A 22 -1.09 -12.06 -5.84
CA CYS A 22 -1.07 -13.49 -6.17
C CYS A 22 0.34 -14.10 -6.13
N GLY A 23 1.34 -13.42 -5.58
CA GLY A 23 2.71 -13.95 -5.56
C GLY A 23 2.84 -15.20 -4.67
N ASP A 24 2.05 -15.28 -3.60
CA ASP A 24 1.86 -16.48 -2.76
C ASP A 24 1.34 -17.66 -3.59
N ARG A 25 0.22 -17.47 -4.31
CA ARG A 25 -0.38 -18.51 -5.15
C ARG A 25 0.55 -18.97 -6.26
N LEU A 26 1.31 -18.03 -6.82
CA LEU A 26 2.31 -18.34 -7.84
C LEU A 26 3.41 -19.23 -7.25
N SER A 27 3.86 -18.96 -6.03
CA SER A 27 4.89 -19.76 -5.36
C SER A 27 4.43 -21.15 -4.93
N GLU A 28 3.14 -21.32 -4.65
CA GLU A 28 2.53 -22.58 -4.23
C GLU A 28 2.09 -23.46 -5.41
N THR A 29 2.02 -22.91 -6.63
CA THR A 29 1.58 -23.65 -7.81
C THR A 29 2.66 -24.65 -8.25
N ALA A 30 2.27 -25.91 -8.39
CA ALA A 30 3.18 -26.96 -8.83
C ALA A 30 3.74 -26.69 -10.23
N VAL A 31 4.96 -27.15 -10.46
CA VAL A 31 5.58 -27.13 -11.80
C VAL A 31 4.69 -27.91 -12.76
N GLY A 32 4.35 -27.30 -13.89
CA GLY A 32 3.42 -27.90 -14.86
C GLY A 32 2.00 -27.33 -14.80
N ASP A 33 1.59 -26.79 -13.64
CA ASP A 33 0.23 -26.31 -13.44
C ASP A 33 0.04 -24.83 -13.79
N VAL A 34 -1.23 -24.49 -14.04
CA VAL A 34 -1.68 -23.11 -14.30
C VAL A 34 -2.14 -22.48 -12.99
N VAL A 35 -1.45 -21.44 -12.55
CA VAL A 35 -1.79 -20.67 -11.34
C VAL A 35 -3.20 -20.08 -11.43
N THR A 36 -3.97 -20.21 -10.35
CA THR A 36 -5.25 -19.52 -10.20
C THR A 36 -5.04 -18.17 -9.52
N VAL A 37 -5.30 -17.07 -10.22
CA VAL A 37 -5.06 -15.72 -9.71
C VAL A 37 -6.36 -15.08 -9.24
N LYS A 38 -6.26 -14.19 -8.25
CA LYS A 38 -7.28 -13.18 -7.97
C LYS A 38 -7.26 -12.16 -9.09
N GLU A 39 -8.42 -11.69 -9.51
CA GLU A 39 -8.54 -10.61 -10.47
C GLU A 39 -8.78 -9.26 -9.81
N PHE A 40 -8.19 -8.23 -10.39
CA PHE A 40 -8.49 -6.83 -10.13
C PHE A 40 -9.07 -6.21 -11.41
N THR A 41 -10.18 -5.47 -11.31
CA THR A 41 -10.81 -4.82 -12.48
C THR A 41 -10.55 -3.33 -12.45
N HIS A 42 -10.05 -2.77 -13.55
CA HIS A 42 -9.86 -1.34 -13.69
C HIS A 42 -10.10 -0.88 -15.12
N ALA A 43 -10.87 0.20 -15.29
CA ALA A 43 -11.20 0.77 -16.61
C ALA A 43 -11.72 -0.27 -17.63
N GLY A 44 -12.54 -1.24 -17.17
CA GLY A 44 -13.12 -2.29 -18.01
C GLY A 44 -12.19 -3.46 -18.33
N PHE A 45 -10.97 -3.49 -17.80
CA PHE A 45 -10.01 -4.58 -18.02
C PHE A 45 -9.73 -5.36 -16.74
N LEU A 46 -9.42 -6.65 -16.91
CA LEU A 46 -8.96 -7.53 -15.84
C LEU A 46 -7.44 -7.48 -15.73
N TYR A 47 -6.95 -7.56 -14.49
CA TYR A 47 -5.54 -7.55 -14.15
C TYR A 47 -5.23 -8.64 -13.13
N ALA A 48 -4.02 -9.21 -13.22
CA ALA A 48 -3.44 -10.06 -12.19
C ALA A 48 -2.23 -9.36 -11.57
N VAL A 49 -2.14 -9.40 -10.23
CA VAL A 49 -1.11 -8.69 -9.47
C VAL A 49 -0.08 -9.67 -8.93
N PHE A 50 1.20 -9.42 -9.22
CA PHE A 50 2.29 -10.34 -8.85
C PHE A 50 3.36 -9.71 -7.96
N ALA A 51 3.34 -8.38 -7.77
CA ALA A 51 4.19 -7.71 -6.82
C ALA A 51 3.54 -6.41 -6.33
N THR A 52 3.80 -6.08 -5.08
CA THR A 52 3.41 -4.81 -4.46
C THR A 52 4.64 -4.21 -3.79
N LYS A 53 4.97 -2.97 -4.16
CA LYS A 53 5.96 -2.17 -3.45
C LYS A 53 5.23 -1.26 -2.48
N THR A 54 5.51 -1.41 -1.20
CA THR A 54 5.10 -0.50 -0.13
C THR A 54 6.33 0.34 0.21
N GLY A 55 6.42 1.54 -0.37
CA GLY A 55 7.66 2.31 -0.42
C GLY A 55 8.21 2.85 0.89
N GLY A 56 7.55 2.59 2.03
CA GLY A 56 8.01 3.06 3.33
C GLY A 56 8.22 4.58 3.34
N TRP A 57 9.33 5.03 3.93
CA TRP A 57 9.55 6.44 4.26
C TRP A 57 9.92 7.33 3.06
N THR A 58 10.35 6.74 1.95
CA THR A 58 10.91 7.49 0.82
C THR A 58 10.43 7.00 -0.54
N GLY A 59 9.64 5.93 -0.59
CA GLY A 59 9.31 5.23 -1.82
C GLY A 59 7.86 5.38 -2.25
N ASP A 60 7.65 5.23 -3.55
CA ASP A 60 6.31 5.13 -4.11
C ASP A 60 5.64 3.81 -3.71
N HIS A 61 4.33 3.87 -3.59
CA HIS A 61 3.46 2.71 -3.46
C HIS A 61 2.99 2.27 -4.85
N VAL A 62 3.45 1.11 -5.28
CA VAL A 62 3.23 0.61 -6.64
C VAL A 62 2.74 -0.82 -6.61
N VAL A 63 1.67 -1.09 -7.36
CA VAL A 63 1.20 -2.44 -7.65
C VAL A 63 1.68 -2.79 -9.06
N TYR A 64 2.41 -3.89 -9.19
CA TYR A 64 2.90 -4.43 -10.46
C TYR A 64 1.93 -5.50 -10.96
N ALA A 65 1.24 -5.20 -12.04
CA ALA A 65 0.14 -5.99 -12.56
C ALA A 65 0.32 -6.29 -14.06
N TRP A 66 -0.41 -7.29 -14.53
CA TRP A 66 -0.52 -7.59 -15.96
C TRP A 66 -1.98 -7.59 -16.37
N GLN A 67 -2.30 -6.82 -17.41
CA GLN A 67 -3.60 -6.87 -18.06
C GLN A 67 -3.81 -8.27 -18.64
N LEU A 68 -4.97 -8.86 -18.39
CA LEU A 68 -5.32 -10.21 -18.80
C LEU A 68 -6.13 -10.18 -20.09
N HIS A 69 -5.70 -10.95 -21.08
CA HIS A 69 -6.41 -11.16 -22.34
C HIS A 69 -6.92 -12.60 -22.44
N PRO A 70 -8.07 -12.84 -23.09
CA PRO A 70 -8.44 -14.18 -23.52
C PRO A 70 -7.33 -14.80 -24.39
N LEU A 71 -7.14 -16.11 -24.31
CA LEU A 71 -6.12 -16.83 -25.10
C LEU A 71 -6.22 -16.51 -26.60
N GLN A 72 -7.43 -16.50 -27.17
CA GLN A 72 -7.63 -16.22 -28.60
C GLN A 72 -7.26 -14.79 -29.02
N ALA A 73 -7.17 -13.85 -28.07
CA ALA A 73 -6.86 -12.45 -28.35
C ALA A 73 -5.36 -12.14 -28.23
N TYR A 74 -4.55 -13.09 -27.74
CA TYR A 74 -3.12 -12.91 -27.53
C TYR A 74 -2.32 -13.59 -28.65
N SER A 75 -1.61 -12.78 -29.44
CA SER A 75 -0.80 -13.25 -30.59
C SER A 75 0.65 -13.62 -30.23
N GLY A 76 1.07 -13.35 -28.99
CA GLY A 76 2.44 -13.62 -28.54
C GLY A 76 2.66 -15.08 -28.13
N LYS A 77 3.91 -15.43 -27.84
CA LYS A 77 4.24 -16.74 -27.28
C LYS A 77 3.65 -16.89 -25.86
N THR A 78 2.93 -17.98 -25.63
CA THR A 78 2.33 -18.31 -24.33
C THR A 78 3.10 -19.42 -23.64
N THR A 79 3.06 -19.43 -22.31
CA THR A 79 3.66 -20.49 -21.49
C THR A 79 2.65 -20.95 -20.43
N GLY A 80 2.34 -22.25 -20.45
CA GLY A 80 1.28 -22.85 -19.62
C GLY A 80 1.72 -23.36 -18.27
N ALA A 81 3.02 -23.61 -18.10
CA ALA A 81 3.60 -24.17 -16.89
C ALA A 81 4.64 -23.20 -16.32
N ILE A 82 4.63 -23.03 -15.00
CA ILE A 82 5.79 -22.49 -14.27
C ILE A 82 6.86 -23.57 -14.31
N CYS A 83 7.61 -23.65 -15.41
CA CYS A 83 8.89 -24.35 -15.43
C CYS A 83 9.95 -23.30 -15.16
N ALA A 84 10.51 -23.28 -13.93
CA ALA A 84 11.52 -22.30 -13.54
C ALA A 84 12.67 -22.22 -14.57
N SER A 85 13.07 -23.35 -15.16
CA SER A 85 14.16 -23.40 -16.13
C SER A 85 13.82 -22.83 -17.52
N GLU A 86 12.59 -22.98 -18.02
CA GLU A 86 12.18 -22.38 -19.30
C GLU A 86 11.74 -20.93 -19.15
N TRP A 87 11.03 -20.61 -18.06
CA TRP A 87 10.56 -19.25 -17.78
C TRP A 87 11.73 -18.27 -17.62
N ASP A 88 12.75 -18.66 -16.83
CA ASP A 88 13.91 -17.81 -16.57
C ASP A 88 14.88 -17.76 -17.76
N ARG A 89 14.86 -18.74 -18.67
CA ARG A 89 15.66 -18.72 -19.90
C ARG A 89 15.05 -17.86 -21.01
N LEU A 90 13.72 -17.83 -21.09
CA LEU A 90 13.01 -17.18 -22.19
C LEU A 90 12.67 -15.71 -21.91
N ARG A 91 12.72 -15.26 -20.65
CA ARG A 91 12.26 -13.93 -20.25
C ARG A 91 13.15 -13.28 -19.20
N ALA A 92 13.11 -11.94 -19.19
CA ALA A 92 13.72 -11.17 -18.11
C ALA A 92 13.08 -11.56 -16.77
N ARG A 93 13.91 -11.75 -15.74
CA ARG A 93 13.47 -12.09 -14.39
C ARG A 93 12.33 -11.16 -13.96
N GLY A 94 11.23 -11.74 -13.50
CA GLY A 94 10.06 -11.01 -13.02
C GLY A 94 9.00 -10.69 -14.08
N ASP A 95 9.32 -10.71 -15.39
CA ASP A 95 8.31 -10.53 -16.44
C ASP A 95 7.31 -11.69 -16.44
N LYS A 96 6.01 -11.36 -16.50
CA LYS A 96 4.89 -12.31 -16.58
C LYS A 96 4.18 -12.29 -17.93
N THR A 97 4.65 -11.47 -18.89
CA THR A 97 4.03 -11.34 -20.21
C THR A 97 3.99 -12.68 -20.92
N GLY A 98 2.83 -13.14 -21.40
CA GLY A 98 2.62 -14.46 -22.02
C GLY A 98 2.37 -15.61 -21.03
N MET A 99 2.34 -15.38 -19.71
CA MET A 99 1.95 -16.40 -18.74
C MET A 99 0.48 -16.76 -18.90
N ILE A 100 0.16 -18.05 -18.95
CA ILE A 100 -1.23 -18.50 -18.83
C ILE A 100 -1.59 -18.55 -17.34
N VAL A 101 -2.74 -17.99 -16.98
CA VAL A 101 -3.31 -18.00 -15.64
C VAL A 101 -4.78 -18.42 -15.69
N LYS A 102 -5.33 -18.87 -14.57
CA LYS A 102 -6.77 -19.12 -14.40
C LYS A 102 -7.41 -17.98 -13.62
N VAL A 103 -8.47 -17.40 -14.18
CA VAL A 103 -9.36 -16.44 -13.51
C VAL A 103 -10.75 -17.01 -13.55
N ARG A 104 -11.38 -17.24 -12.39
CA ARG A 104 -12.72 -17.85 -12.29
C ARG A 104 -12.87 -19.13 -13.14
N GLY A 105 -11.83 -19.97 -13.15
CA GLY A 105 -11.79 -21.21 -13.93
C GLY A 105 -11.44 -21.05 -15.42
N GLN A 106 -11.41 -19.83 -15.95
CA GLN A 106 -11.08 -19.56 -17.36
C GLN A 106 -9.59 -19.28 -17.55
N LYS A 107 -8.98 -19.86 -18.59
CA LYS A 107 -7.59 -19.59 -18.95
C LYS A 107 -7.46 -18.24 -19.65
N MET A 108 -6.62 -17.37 -19.11
CA MET A 108 -6.27 -16.06 -19.65
C MET A 108 -4.76 -15.92 -19.74
N VAL A 109 -4.29 -14.91 -20.48
CA VAL A 109 -2.87 -14.62 -20.66
C VAL A 109 -2.54 -13.26 -20.05
N CYS A 110 -1.47 -13.19 -19.26
CA CYS A 110 -0.85 -11.94 -18.84
C CYS A 110 -0.26 -11.22 -20.06
N ALA A 111 -0.97 -10.27 -20.65
CA ALA A 111 -0.64 -9.73 -21.96
C ALA A 111 0.22 -8.46 -21.91
N LYS A 112 -0.06 -7.54 -20.98
CA LYS A 112 0.62 -6.23 -20.93
C LYS A 112 0.97 -5.85 -19.49
N PRO A 113 2.23 -5.52 -19.17
CA PRO A 113 2.59 -5.04 -17.84
C PRO A 113 2.04 -3.63 -17.59
N VAL A 114 1.54 -3.40 -16.38
CA VAL A 114 0.99 -2.12 -15.92
C VAL A 114 1.43 -1.88 -14.47
N ASN A 115 1.88 -0.65 -14.20
CA ASN A 115 2.21 -0.19 -12.86
C ASN A 115 1.08 0.69 -12.35
N PHE A 116 0.39 0.27 -11.30
CA PHE A 116 -0.59 1.11 -10.62
C PHE A 116 0.08 1.86 -9.47
N VAL A 117 0.17 3.18 -9.59
CA VAL A 117 0.82 4.05 -8.61
C VAL A 117 -0.25 4.70 -7.73
N ARG A 118 -0.14 4.54 -6.41
CA ARG A 118 -1.11 5.09 -5.46
C ARG A 118 -1.10 6.62 -5.45
N SER A 119 -2.23 7.26 -5.71
CA SER A 119 -2.46 8.68 -5.43
C SER A 119 -3.30 8.89 -4.18
N LEU A 120 -3.53 10.16 -3.85
CA LEU A 120 -4.46 10.56 -2.79
C LEU A 120 -5.83 9.85 -2.92
N PRO A 121 -6.48 9.57 -1.78
CA PRO A 121 -7.84 9.08 -1.78
C PRO A 121 -8.79 10.09 -2.43
N THR A 122 -9.90 9.59 -2.95
CA THR A 122 -10.98 10.42 -3.52
C THR A 122 -12.32 10.11 -2.87
N VAL A 123 -12.30 9.40 -1.74
CA VAL A 123 -13.48 9.15 -0.90
C VAL A 123 -13.77 10.39 -0.07
N THR A 124 -14.97 10.47 0.51
CA THR A 124 -15.31 11.54 1.45
C THR A 124 -14.29 11.59 2.59
N PRO A 125 -13.69 12.74 2.88
CA PRO A 125 -12.77 12.86 4.00
C PRO A 125 -13.47 12.61 5.34
N LEU A 126 -12.77 11.93 6.25
CA LEU A 126 -13.16 11.87 7.65
C LEU A 126 -12.75 13.15 8.38
N SER A 127 -13.40 13.43 9.51
CA SER A 127 -13.03 14.55 10.37
C SER A 127 -11.65 14.37 11.01
N ILE A 128 -11.01 15.48 11.37
CA ILE A 128 -9.73 15.44 12.12
C ILE A 128 -9.95 14.79 13.48
N GLU A 129 -11.07 15.05 14.16
CA GLU A 129 -11.41 14.48 15.47
C GLU A 129 -11.53 12.95 15.43
N GLU A 130 -12.16 12.41 14.38
CA GLU A 130 -12.24 10.97 14.16
C GLU A 130 -10.85 10.36 13.91
N ALA A 131 -10.03 11.02 13.08
CA ALA A 131 -8.65 10.58 12.82
C ALA A 131 -7.76 10.63 14.08
N MET A 132 -7.90 11.66 14.91
CA MET A 132 -7.20 11.79 16.19
C MET A 132 -7.55 10.66 17.15
N THR A 133 -8.84 10.35 17.28
CA THR A 133 -9.32 9.27 18.15
C THR A 133 -8.74 7.93 17.70
N PHE A 134 -8.73 7.68 16.38
CA PHE A 134 -8.10 6.50 15.80
C PHE A 134 -6.59 6.45 16.06
N GLU A 135 -5.86 7.55 15.83
CA GLU A 135 -4.41 7.62 16.05
C GLU A 135 -4.02 7.34 17.50
N LEU A 136 -4.75 7.94 18.45
CA LEU A 136 -4.52 7.72 19.88
C LEU A 136 -4.72 6.26 20.29
N SER A 137 -5.65 5.55 19.64
CA SER A 137 -5.87 4.12 19.88
C SER A 137 -4.67 3.27 19.46
N LEU A 138 -3.90 3.72 18.46
CA LEU A 138 -2.72 3.03 17.92
C LEU A 138 -1.42 3.40 18.64
N ARG A 139 -1.35 4.53 19.37
CA ARG A 139 -0.10 5.00 20.00
C ARG A 139 0.53 4.01 20.97
N LYS A 140 -0.28 3.18 21.61
CA LYS A 140 0.18 2.24 22.65
C LYS A 140 0.79 0.96 22.10
N SER A 141 0.79 0.76 20.77
CA SER A 141 1.29 -0.47 20.15
C SER A 141 1.95 -0.22 18.80
N GLY A 142 2.62 -1.25 18.27
CA GLY A 142 3.25 -1.23 16.95
C GLY A 142 4.37 -0.21 16.77
N TRP A 143 4.66 0.12 15.51
CA TRP A 143 5.79 0.95 15.10
C TRP A 143 5.76 2.37 15.67
N ARG A 144 4.56 2.93 15.93
CA ARG A 144 4.38 4.27 16.52
C ARG A 144 4.94 4.34 17.93
N SER A 145 4.60 3.37 18.77
CA SER A 145 5.03 3.28 20.17
C SER A 145 6.54 3.16 20.35
N TYR A 146 7.22 2.63 19.31
CA TYR A 146 8.68 2.48 19.25
C TYR A 146 9.36 3.70 18.64
N SER A 147 8.85 4.20 17.51
CA SER A 147 9.56 5.19 16.68
C SER A 147 9.22 6.64 17.01
N PHE A 148 8.05 6.88 17.61
CA PHE A 148 7.45 8.20 17.79
C PHE A 148 6.82 8.39 19.17
N ARG A 149 7.30 7.65 20.19
CA ARG A 149 6.81 7.74 21.57
C ARG A 149 6.81 9.17 22.10
N ASP A 150 7.90 9.88 21.85
CA ASP A 150 8.15 11.24 22.36
C ASP A 150 7.95 12.31 21.27
N ALA A 151 7.38 11.93 20.12
CA ALA A 151 7.14 12.86 19.02
C ALA A 151 5.95 13.77 19.33
N ILE A 152 6.07 15.03 18.93
CA ILE A 152 4.94 15.95 18.90
C ILE A 152 4.12 15.63 17.64
N THR A 153 2.81 15.53 17.79
CA THR A 153 1.90 15.35 16.66
C THR A 153 1.26 16.67 16.26
N ILE A 154 1.40 17.01 14.99
CA ILE A 154 0.80 18.19 14.37
C ILE A 154 -0.27 17.71 13.38
N TRP A 155 -1.47 18.28 13.46
CA TRP A 155 -2.61 17.88 12.64
C TRP A 155 -2.90 18.92 11.57
N SER A 156 -2.96 18.48 10.33
CA SER A 156 -3.25 19.30 9.15
C SER A 156 -4.21 18.56 8.21
N SER A 157 -4.49 19.15 7.04
CA SER A 157 -5.33 18.55 6.01
C SER A 157 -4.62 18.54 4.66
N LEU A 158 -4.83 17.49 3.86
CA LEU A 158 -4.40 17.41 2.47
C LEU A 158 -5.57 16.94 1.61
N ALA A 159 -6.03 17.81 0.71
CA ALA A 159 -7.23 17.57 -0.10
C ALA A 159 -8.46 17.21 0.77
N GLY A 160 -8.59 17.86 1.93
CA GLY A 160 -9.65 17.61 2.91
C GLY A 160 -9.39 16.44 3.86
N HIS A 161 -8.41 15.57 3.57
CA HIS A 161 -8.10 14.41 4.41
C HIS A 161 -7.17 14.76 5.57
N PRO A 162 -7.45 14.28 6.80
CA PRO A 162 -6.58 14.52 7.96
C PRO A 162 -5.19 13.93 7.76
N VAL A 163 -4.18 14.73 8.12
CA VAL A 163 -2.77 14.34 8.13
C VAL A 163 -2.20 14.56 9.52
N CYS A 164 -1.60 13.52 10.09
CA CYS A 164 -0.80 13.60 11.32
C CYS A 164 0.68 13.62 10.97
N THR A 165 1.37 14.67 11.37
CA THR A 165 2.82 14.81 11.27
C THR A 165 3.45 14.50 12.62
N TYR A 166 4.30 13.49 12.67
CA TYR A 166 5.15 13.19 13.82
C TYR A 166 6.46 13.97 13.69
N ALA A 167 6.59 15.03 14.51
CA ALA A 167 7.78 15.86 14.59
C ALA A 167 8.65 15.43 15.79
N ARG A 168 9.92 15.15 15.52
CA ARG A 168 10.94 14.85 16.55
C ARG A 168 12.01 15.93 16.50
N SER A 169 12.41 16.42 17.67
CA SER A 169 13.48 17.43 17.78
C SER A 169 14.86 16.89 17.40
N ASP A 170 15.06 15.58 17.45
CA ASP A 170 16.34 14.88 17.28
C ASP A 170 16.49 14.15 15.94
N ALA A 171 15.44 14.08 15.12
CA ALA A 171 15.44 13.28 13.89
C ALA A 171 14.73 13.98 12.73
N ASN A 172 15.39 13.98 11.57
CA ASN A 172 14.83 14.32 10.26
C ASN A 172 14.88 13.00 9.43
N PRO A 173 13.79 12.51 8.82
CA PRO A 173 12.56 13.23 8.46
C PRO A 173 11.35 13.10 9.40
N GLU A 174 10.53 14.16 9.43
CA GLU A 174 9.15 14.13 9.91
C GLU A 174 8.33 13.08 9.14
N VAL A 175 7.57 12.27 9.86
CA VAL A 175 6.68 11.28 9.25
C VAL A 175 5.28 11.85 9.16
N ASN A 176 4.72 11.89 7.95
CA ASN A 176 3.39 12.44 7.68
C ASN A 176 2.46 11.29 7.26
N ILE A 177 1.42 11.04 8.05
CA ILE A 177 0.45 9.98 7.83
C ILE A 177 -0.89 10.60 7.46
N LEU A 178 -1.40 10.26 6.28
CA LEU A 178 -2.75 10.62 5.85
C LEU A 178 -3.74 9.53 6.25
N PHE A 179 -4.87 9.95 6.83
CA PHE A 179 -5.97 9.08 7.21
C PHE A 179 -7.13 9.22 6.24
N TRP A 180 -7.75 8.10 5.90
CA TRP A 180 -8.93 8.06 5.04
C TRP A 180 -9.80 6.86 5.39
N LYS A 181 -11.08 6.91 5.03
CA LYS A 181 -12.03 5.85 5.34
C LYS A 181 -12.90 5.59 4.11
N GLY A 182 -12.78 4.37 3.57
CA GLY A 182 -13.68 3.86 2.54
C GLY A 182 -14.92 3.23 3.17
N SER A 183 -15.36 2.09 2.63
CA SER A 183 -16.44 1.27 3.22
C SER A 183 -16.01 0.48 4.47
N GLY A 184 -14.71 0.37 4.72
CA GLY A 184 -14.14 -0.44 5.79
C GLY A 184 -13.56 0.37 6.97
N PRO A 185 -12.62 -0.19 7.73
CA PRO A 185 -11.94 0.52 8.81
C PRO A 185 -11.13 1.70 8.27
N ILE A 186 -10.79 2.63 9.17
CA ILE A 186 -9.88 3.74 8.84
C ILE A 186 -8.56 3.15 8.35
N GLN A 187 -8.13 3.65 7.20
CA GLN A 187 -6.88 3.29 6.57
C GLN A 187 -5.91 4.46 6.72
N GLU A 188 -4.64 4.11 6.74
CA GLU A 188 -3.55 5.07 6.87
C GLU A 188 -2.50 4.82 5.80
N HIS A 189 -1.88 5.89 5.34
CA HIS A 189 -0.62 5.74 4.64
C HIS A 189 0.30 6.92 4.82
N MET A 190 1.59 6.61 4.74
CA MET A 190 2.62 7.64 4.70
C MET A 190 2.56 8.40 3.39
N LEU A 191 2.67 9.73 3.48
CA LEU A 191 2.73 10.61 2.33
C LEU A 191 4.05 10.45 1.58
N GLN A 192 3.95 10.33 0.26
CA GLN A 192 5.09 10.27 -0.65
C GLN A 192 5.67 11.67 -0.86
N ARG A 193 6.92 11.75 -1.37
CA ARG A 193 7.60 13.03 -1.67
C ARG A 193 6.71 14.03 -2.44
N ARG A 194 5.99 13.55 -3.45
CA ARG A 194 5.09 14.38 -4.27
C ARG A 194 3.87 14.91 -3.50
N GLU A 195 3.38 14.16 -2.51
CA GLU A 195 2.26 14.55 -1.65
C GLU A 195 2.74 15.51 -0.56
N LEU A 196 3.93 15.26 0.00
CA LEU A 196 4.60 16.17 0.94
C LEU A 196 4.84 17.55 0.34
N LEU A 197 5.25 17.62 -0.93
CA LEU A 197 5.40 18.90 -1.63
C LEU A 197 4.05 19.65 -1.72
N LYS A 198 2.95 18.94 -1.99
CA LYS A 198 1.62 19.56 -2.01
C LYS A 198 1.18 20.02 -0.63
N LEU A 199 1.41 19.21 0.41
CA LEU A 199 1.12 19.57 1.79
C LEU A 199 1.87 20.85 2.21
N ARG A 200 3.12 21.00 1.77
CA ARG A 200 3.94 22.19 2.07
C ARG A 200 3.58 23.43 1.26
N LEU A 201 3.00 23.25 0.08
CA LEU A 201 2.62 24.34 -0.83
C LEU A 201 1.17 24.81 -0.63
N GLY A 202 0.30 23.98 -0.08
CA GLY A 202 -1.05 24.37 0.32
C GLY A 202 -1.02 25.01 1.70
N GLU A 203 -1.15 26.33 1.78
CA GLU A 203 -1.26 27.06 3.04
C GLU A 203 -2.59 26.72 3.76
N GLU A 204 -2.59 25.66 4.56
CA GLU A 204 -3.42 25.58 5.77
C GLU A 204 -2.46 25.26 6.92
N HIS A 205 -2.04 26.32 7.63
CA HIS A 205 -1.20 26.17 8.80
C HIS A 205 -1.96 25.39 9.88
N PRO A 206 -1.39 24.29 10.40
CA PRO A 206 -2.00 23.53 11.46
C PRO A 206 -2.08 24.36 12.74
N THR A 207 -3.23 24.34 13.42
CA THR A 207 -3.29 24.75 14.82
C THR A 207 -2.61 23.65 15.64
N PRO A 208 -1.47 23.90 16.31
CA PRO A 208 -0.91 22.93 17.22
C PRO A 208 -1.93 22.72 18.34
N THR A 209 -2.58 21.56 18.34
CA THR A 209 -3.37 21.14 19.49
C THR A 209 -2.43 20.31 20.36
N PRO A 210 -1.92 20.82 21.48
CA PRO A 210 -1.16 20.00 22.40
C PRO A 210 -2.11 18.96 22.97
N ALA A 211 -2.02 17.72 22.47
CA ALA A 211 -2.49 16.56 23.22
C ALA A 211 -1.52 16.35 24.40
N SER A 212 -1.57 17.24 25.39
CA SER A 212 -1.05 16.96 26.72
C SER A 212 -2.04 16.02 27.40
N VAL A 213 -1.89 14.72 27.15
CA VAL A 213 -2.46 13.75 28.06
C VAL A 213 -1.42 13.56 29.15
N LYS A 214 -1.65 14.19 30.31
CA LYS A 214 -0.90 13.95 31.55
C LYS A 214 -0.73 12.44 31.72
N ALA A 215 0.51 12.01 31.91
CA ALA A 215 0.83 10.64 32.29
C ALA A 215 -0.05 10.22 33.47
N ALA A 216 -0.69 9.06 33.35
CA ALA A 216 -1.35 8.42 34.48
C ALA A 216 -0.31 8.15 35.59
N PRO A 217 -0.69 8.23 36.87
CA PRO A 217 0.26 8.07 37.97
C PRO A 217 0.94 6.70 37.89
N THR A 218 2.26 6.72 37.98
CA THR A 218 3.13 5.56 38.18
C THR A 218 2.61 4.77 39.38
N HIS A 219 2.07 3.58 39.13
CA HIS A 219 1.92 2.61 40.20
C HIS A 219 3.32 2.20 40.65
N ASN A 220 3.65 2.51 41.90
CA ASN A 220 4.85 2.08 42.59
C ASN A 220 5.05 0.57 42.38
N LEU A 221 6.18 0.21 41.79
CA LEU A 221 6.71 -1.15 41.86
C LEU A 221 6.97 -1.46 43.33
N CYS A 222 6.22 -2.43 43.87
CA CYS A 222 6.52 -3.03 45.16
C CYS A 222 7.97 -3.54 45.14
N GLN A 223 8.75 -3.03 46.10
CA GLN A 223 10.02 -3.61 46.51
C GLN A 223 9.75 -5.06 46.95
N ALA A 224 10.35 -6.02 46.25
CA ALA A 224 10.53 -7.36 46.79
C ALA A 224 11.85 -7.35 47.58
N SER A 225 11.73 -7.32 48.90
CA SER A 225 12.82 -7.57 49.83
C SER A 225 13.29 -9.02 49.68
N LEU A 226 14.59 -9.20 49.45
CA LEU A 226 15.27 -10.48 49.57
C LEU A 226 15.55 -10.75 51.06
N PHE A 227 14.99 -11.85 51.56
CA PHE A 227 15.53 -12.63 52.67
C PHE A 227 15.76 -14.05 52.16
#